data_AF-A0A0K2TSX1-F1
#
_entry.id   AF-A0A0K2TSX1-F1
#
_cell.length_a   1.000
_cell.length_b   1.000
_cell.length_c   1.000
_cell.angle_alpha   90.00
_cell.angle_beta   90.00
_cell.angle_gamma   90.00
#
_symmetry.space_group_name_H-M   'P 1'
#
loop_
_entity.id
_entity.type
_entity.pdbx_description
1 polymer ?
#
loop_
_entity_poly.entity_id
_entity_poly.type
_entity_poly.pdbx_seq_one_letter_code
_entity_poly.pdbx_strand_id
1 'polypeptide(L)'
;MALYDNKLFVLSHIRHSYILSDDTGNASNVLGPGDVDYSFLGSSCNGEENEECRSFDIRSGMSHRLRSNTEIKFEKFKRERRNAPQKTKIISWFDPEDPIDPSVAEQLFILKESYRQSPNASLLTKRISSIPERPHNLFTLYANFDATTSSSGNKTVKVTVFIPQSDNPQLPFTLVILPSTKIHEIIGLVCYKYSQENRNPPLKQRVDSYGLFWGIVHYFKLQT
;
A
#
# COMPACT_ATOMS: atom_id res chain seq x y z
N MET A 1 -24.94 57.41 -0.73
CA MET A 1 -24.12 56.79 -1.80
C MET A 1 -22.83 57.57 -1.87
N ALA A 2 -21.67 56.93 -1.65
CA ALA A 2 -20.39 57.62 -1.75
C ALA A 2 -20.04 57.85 -3.23
N LEU A 3 -19.72 59.08 -3.62
CA LEU A 3 -19.30 59.43 -4.97
C LEU A 3 -17.81 59.10 -5.13
N TYR A 4 -17.52 58.02 -5.86
CA TYR A 4 -16.16 57.55 -6.16
C TYR A 4 -15.67 58.12 -7.52
N ASP A 5 -15.76 59.43 -7.72
CA ASP A 5 -15.41 60.05 -9.02
C ASP A 5 -13.90 60.32 -9.19
N ASN A 6 -13.13 60.34 -8.11
CA ASN A 6 -11.69 60.58 -8.20
C ASN A 6 -10.92 59.26 -8.40
N LYS A 7 -10.32 59.10 -9.58
CA LYS A 7 -9.51 57.91 -9.96
C LYS A 7 -8.38 57.60 -8.97
N LEU A 8 -7.71 58.62 -8.43
CA LEU A 8 -6.64 58.43 -7.43
C LEU A 8 -7.20 57.87 -6.11
N PHE A 9 -8.39 58.32 -5.73
CA PHE A 9 -9.07 57.82 -4.55
C PHE A 9 -9.51 56.36 -4.72
N VAL A 10 -10.05 56.00 -5.90
CA VAL A 10 -10.43 54.61 -6.20
C VAL A 10 -9.21 53.69 -6.20
N LEU A 11 -8.10 54.10 -6.81
CA LEU A 11 -6.87 53.29 -6.88
C LEU A 11 -6.24 53.08 -5.49
N SER A 12 -6.20 54.11 -4.65
CA SER A 12 -5.73 53.98 -3.27
C SER A 12 -6.68 53.10 -2.44
N HIS A 13 -7.98 53.21 -2.64
CA HIS A 13 -8.96 52.38 -1.94
C HIS A 13 -8.83 50.91 -2.31
N ILE A 14 -8.72 50.58 -3.60
CA ILE A 14 -8.49 49.22 -4.09
C ILE A 14 -7.20 48.65 -3.47
N ARG A 15 -6.10 49.41 -3.56
CA ARG A 15 -4.80 48.98 -3.02
C ARG A 15 -4.88 48.68 -1.52
N HIS A 16 -5.43 49.60 -0.72
CA HIS A 16 -5.56 49.39 0.71
C HIS A 16 -6.49 48.23 1.03
N SER A 17 -7.62 48.09 0.32
CA SER A 17 -8.55 46.98 0.53
C SER A 17 -7.88 45.62 0.32
N TYR A 18 -7.11 45.45 -0.76
CA TYR A 18 -6.38 44.20 -1.02
C TYR A 18 -5.23 43.95 -0.03
N ILE A 19 -4.50 44.99 0.38
CA ILE A 19 -3.43 44.85 1.38
C ILE A 19 -4.00 44.48 2.76
N LEU A 20 -5.10 45.12 3.19
CA LEU A 20 -5.71 44.91 4.50
C LEU A 20 -6.47 43.58 4.60
N SER A 21 -7.02 43.08 3.48
CA SER A 21 -7.82 41.85 3.47
C SER A 21 -7.00 40.60 3.15
N ASP A 22 -5.72 40.73 2.80
CA ASP A 22 -4.87 39.59 2.45
C ASP A 22 -4.10 39.06 3.66
N ASP A 23 -4.58 37.96 4.21
CA ASP A 23 -3.93 37.24 5.32
C ASP A 23 -2.58 36.59 4.93
N THR A 24 -2.30 36.42 3.62
CA THR A 24 -1.08 35.75 3.16
C THR A 24 0.15 36.68 3.07
N GLY A 25 -0.06 37.99 3.23
CA GLY A 25 1.00 39.01 3.14
C GLY A 25 1.60 39.14 1.73
N ASN A 26 0.92 38.62 0.71
CA ASN A 26 1.39 38.64 -0.67
C ASN A 26 1.02 39.96 -1.35
N ALA A 27 -0.18 40.46 -1.09
CA ALA A 27 -0.68 41.72 -1.59
C ALA A 27 0.20 42.89 -1.12
N SER A 28 0.73 42.86 0.10
CA SER A 28 1.67 43.88 0.58
C SER A 28 3.02 43.82 -0.15
N ASN A 29 3.51 42.63 -0.49
CA ASN A 29 4.77 42.46 -1.24
C ASN A 29 4.63 42.91 -2.71
N VAL A 30 3.49 42.65 -3.34
CA VAL A 30 3.24 43.02 -4.75
C VAL A 30 2.85 44.49 -4.89
N LEU A 31 1.96 44.97 -4.02
CA LEU A 31 1.44 46.34 -4.03
C LEU A 31 2.18 47.24 -3.03
N GLY A 32 3.43 46.90 -2.71
CA GLY A 32 4.28 47.62 -1.76
C GLY A 32 4.61 49.06 -2.21
N PRO A 33 5.18 49.91 -1.34
CA PRO A 33 5.35 51.36 -1.54
C PRO A 33 6.39 51.76 -2.61
N GLY A 34 6.62 50.92 -3.63
CA GLY A 34 7.37 51.33 -4.82
C GLY A 34 6.57 52.34 -5.63
N ASP A 35 7.26 53.34 -6.18
CA ASP A 35 6.69 54.45 -6.93
C ASP A 35 5.78 53.94 -8.05
N VAL A 36 4.47 54.14 -7.89
CA VAL A 36 3.49 53.86 -8.94
C VAL A 36 3.51 55.05 -9.88
N ASP A 37 4.37 55.00 -10.90
CA ASP A 37 4.37 55.97 -11.98
C ASP A 37 3.03 55.91 -12.73
N TYR A 38 2.11 56.82 -12.40
CA TYR A 38 0.79 56.92 -13.04
C TYR A 38 0.87 57.45 -14.50
N SER A 39 2.06 57.65 -15.04
CA SER A 39 2.33 58.09 -16.41
C SER A 39 1.96 57.04 -17.48
N PHE A 40 1.81 55.76 -17.11
CA PHE A 40 1.42 54.71 -18.04
C PHE A 40 -0.06 54.76 -18.49
N LEU A 41 -0.92 55.50 -17.79
CA LEU A 41 -2.38 55.53 -18.08
C LEU A 41 -2.81 56.48 -19.20
N GLY A 42 -1.86 56.98 -20.01
CA GLY A 42 -2.11 57.93 -21.10
C GLY A 42 -1.46 57.63 -22.46
N SER A 43 -0.71 56.53 -22.63
CA SER A 43 -0.03 56.26 -23.91
C SER A 43 -0.60 55.04 -24.62
N SER A 44 -1.31 55.30 -25.71
CA SER A 44 -1.71 54.30 -26.71
C SER A 44 -0.66 54.28 -27.82
N CYS A 45 0.26 53.32 -27.80
CA CYS A 45 1.15 52.93 -28.91
C CYS A 45 1.80 51.58 -28.53
N ASN A 46 1.57 50.49 -29.26
CA ASN A 46 2.25 50.10 -30.49
C ASN A 46 3.77 50.27 -30.45
N GLY A 47 4.48 49.15 -30.52
CA GLY A 47 5.91 49.11 -30.91
C GLY A 47 6.83 48.59 -29.82
N GLU A 48 7.21 47.32 -29.97
CA GLU A 48 8.57 46.81 -29.82
C GLU A 48 9.44 47.44 -28.73
N GLU A 49 9.61 46.72 -27.62
CA GLU A 49 10.92 46.45 -27.01
C GLU A 49 10.76 45.42 -25.89
N ASN A 50 11.51 44.33 -26.03
CA ASN A 50 11.63 43.23 -25.07
C ASN A 50 12.35 43.72 -23.82
N GLU A 51 11.63 44.27 -22.84
CA GLU A 51 12.15 44.38 -21.48
C GLU A 51 11.08 43.96 -20.46
N GLU A 52 11.34 42.78 -19.89
CA GLU A 52 10.93 42.41 -18.54
C GLU A 52 9.45 42.07 -18.28
N CYS A 53 8.95 41.03 -18.94
CA CYS A 53 7.98 40.11 -18.33
C CYS A 53 8.64 39.31 -17.19
N ARG A 54 9.16 39.99 -16.17
CA ARG A 54 9.64 39.35 -14.94
C ARG A 54 8.45 39.23 -13.99
N SER A 55 7.80 38.07 -13.97
CA SER A 55 6.86 37.75 -12.89
C SER A 55 7.61 37.88 -11.56
N PHE A 56 7.18 38.79 -10.70
CA PHE A 56 7.68 38.84 -9.33
C PHE A 56 7.32 37.52 -8.65
N ASP A 57 8.31 36.67 -8.40
CA ASP A 57 8.14 35.45 -7.61
C ASP A 57 7.79 35.85 -6.16
N ILE A 58 6.51 35.88 -5.85
CA ILE A 58 6.03 36.13 -4.48
C ILE A 58 6.37 34.91 -3.63
N ARG A 59 7.42 35.02 -2.82
CA ARG A 59 7.81 33.99 -1.86
C ARG A 59 7.12 34.24 -0.52
N SER A 60 6.00 33.57 -0.29
CA SER A 60 5.39 33.48 1.04
C SER A 60 5.82 32.18 1.73
N GLY A 61 6.44 32.30 2.91
CA GLY A 61 6.57 31.22 3.88
C GLY A 61 7.86 30.41 3.86
N MET A 62 8.35 30.10 5.07
CA MET A 62 9.49 29.22 5.37
C MET A 62 9.20 27.75 5.01
N SER A 63 9.26 27.39 3.74
CA SER A 63 9.27 25.99 3.35
C SER A 63 10.18 25.75 2.15
N HIS A 64 11.02 24.73 2.26
CA HIS A 64 11.93 24.26 1.23
C HIS A 64 11.20 24.20 -0.12
N ARG A 65 11.82 24.80 -1.15
CA ARG A 65 11.32 24.84 -2.54
C ARG A 65 10.50 23.58 -2.85
N LEU A 66 9.19 23.76 -3.01
CA LEU A 66 8.33 22.73 -3.59
C LEU A 66 8.90 22.45 -4.99
N ARG A 67 9.51 21.28 -5.17
CA ARG A 67 9.97 20.85 -6.50
C ARG A 67 8.80 20.98 -7.47
N SER A 68 9.10 21.38 -8.71
CA SER A 68 8.06 21.46 -9.74
C SER A 68 7.41 20.07 -9.91
N ASN A 69 6.09 20.04 -10.14
CA ASN A 69 5.38 18.78 -10.37
C ASN A 69 6.00 17.94 -11.51
N THR A 70 6.62 18.60 -12.49
CA THR A 70 7.33 17.97 -13.60
C THR A 70 8.60 17.25 -13.15
N GLU A 71 9.37 17.83 -12.23
CA GLU A 71 10.60 17.23 -11.69
C GLU A 71 10.30 16.00 -10.83
N ILE A 72 9.23 16.05 -10.02
CA ILE A 72 8.78 14.90 -9.22
C ILE A 72 8.32 13.75 -10.12
N LYS A 73 7.57 14.04 -11.18
CA LYS A 73 7.17 13.05 -12.19
C LYS A 73 8.38 12.40 -12.85
N PHE A 74 9.40 13.19 -13.19
CA PHE A 74 10.61 12.69 -13.84
C PHE A 74 11.46 11.79 -12.93
N GLU A 75 11.62 12.17 -11.66
CA GLU A 75 12.27 11.34 -10.63
C GLU A 75 11.53 10.01 -10.43
N LYS A 76 10.19 10.04 -10.38
CA LYS A 76 9.37 8.84 -10.29
C LYS A 76 9.57 7.92 -11.50
N PHE A 77 9.49 8.45 -12.71
CA PHE A 77 9.71 7.69 -13.94
C PHE A 77 11.11 7.07 -14.00
N LYS A 78 12.16 7.82 -13.61
CA LYS A 78 13.53 7.29 -13.51
C LYS A 78 13.67 6.16 -12.50
N ARG A 79 13.00 6.27 -11.35
CA ARG A 79 13.00 5.21 -10.32
C ARG A 79 12.26 3.96 -10.81
N GLU A 80 11.10 4.14 -11.42
CA GLU A 80 10.32 3.04 -12.00
C GLU A 80 11.08 2.33 -13.13
N ARG A 81 11.76 3.06 -14.02
CA ARG A 81 12.58 2.45 -15.08
C ARG A 81 13.78 1.66 -14.55
N ARG A 82 14.36 2.07 -13.41
CA ARG A 82 15.44 1.31 -12.74
C ARG A 82 14.93 0.07 -12.01
N ASN A 83 13.75 0.17 -11.41
CA ASN A 83 13.12 -0.93 -10.66
C ASN A 83 12.34 -1.88 -11.58
N ALA A 84 12.03 -1.48 -12.80
CA ALA A 84 11.42 -2.33 -13.81
C ALA A 84 12.34 -3.55 -14.05
N PRO A 85 11.77 -4.76 -14.14
CA PRO A 85 12.57 -5.95 -14.34
C PRO A 85 13.31 -5.85 -15.67
N GLN A 86 14.65 -5.74 -15.62
CA GLN A 86 15.53 -5.71 -16.81
C GLN A 86 15.46 -6.98 -17.68
N LYS A 87 14.67 -7.98 -17.28
CA LYS A 87 14.70 -9.35 -17.82
C LYS A 87 13.41 -9.79 -18.51
N THR A 88 12.50 -8.88 -18.83
CA THR A 88 11.35 -9.22 -19.69
C THR A 88 11.75 -9.03 -21.15
N LYS A 89 11.95 -10.13 -21.88
CA LYS A 89 12.11 -10.07 -23.33
C LYS A 89 10.73 -9.90 -23.95
N ILE A 90 10.52 -8.80 -24.66
CA ILE A 90 9.32 -8.61 -25.49
C ILE A 90 9.64 -9.28 -26.84
N ILE A 91 8.88 -10.30 -27.19
CA ILE A 91 8.97 -10.95 -28.49
C ILE A 91 7.91 -10.29 -29.38
N SER A 92 8.35 -9.49 -30.33
CA SER A 92 7.48 -8.93 -31.37
C SER A 92 7.24 -9.99 -32.43
N TRP A 93 5.97 -10.21 -32.76
CA TRP A 93 5.58 -11.07 -33.87
C TRP A 93 5.76 -10.28 -35.18
N PHE A 94 6.42 -10.89 -36.15
CA PHE A 94 6.58 -10.34 -37.49
C PHE A 94 6.09 -11.38 -38.50
N ASP A 95 5.38 -10.93 -39.52
CA ASP A 95 5.02 -11.78 -40.65
C ASP A 95 6.28 -12.10 -41.47
N PRO A 96 6.47 -13.35 -41.90
CA PRO A 96 7.64 -13.74 -42.66
C PRO A 96 7.64 -13.07 -44.05
N GLU A 97 8.80 -12.55 -44.48
CA GLU A 97 8.98 -11.95 -45.82
C GLU A 97 8.84 -13.00 -46.93
N ASP A 98 9.25 -14.25 -46.65
CA ASP A 98 9.09 -15.39 -47.55
C ASP A 98 8.08 -16.40 -46.96
N PRO A 99 6.95 -16.68 -47.66
CA PRO A 99 6.02 -17.70 -47.23
C PRO A 99 6.69 -19.08 -47.29
N ILE A 100 6.77 -19.73 -46.12
CA ILE A 100 7.32 -21.08 -45.99
C ILE A 100 6.40 -22.06 -46.72
N ASP A 101 6.98 -22.92 -47.57
CA ASP A 101 6.25 -23.99 -48.25
C ASP A 101 5.59 -24.93 -47.22
N PRO A 102 4.27 -25.21 -47.31
CA PRO A 102 3.55 -26.05 -46.35
C PRO A 102 4.19 -27.41 -46.10
N SER A 103 4.81 -28.02 -47.11
CA SER A 103 5.52 -29.30 -46.99
C SER A 103 6.71 -29.24 -46.00
N VAL A 104 7.43 -28.12 -46.00
CA VAL A 104 8.58 -27.91 -45.10
C VAL A 104 8.11 -27.58 -43.68
N ALA A 105 7.01 -26.83 -43.54
CA ALA A 105 6.42 -26.51 -42.24
C ALA A 105 5.93 -27.77 -41.51
N GLU A 106 5.31 -28.71 -42.22
CA GLU A 106 4.84 -29.98 -41.65
C GLU A 106 6.00 -30.87 -41.16
N GLN A 107 7.16 -30.83 -41.83
CA GLN A 107 8.36 -31.56 -41.40
C GLN A 107 9.04 -30.92 -40.18
N LEU A 108 8.99 -29.59 -40.05
CA LEU A 108 9.59 -28.87 -38.92
C LEU A 108 8.73 -28.95 -37.66
N PHE A 109 7.40 -28.92 -37.81
CA PHE A 109 6.44 -28.90 -36.71
C PHE A 109 5.62 -30.18 -36.65
N ILE A 110 6.30 -31.33 -36.62
CA ILE A 110 5.63 -32.62 -36.48
C ILE A 110 4.94 -32.66 -35.11
N LEU A 111 3.61 -32.81 -35.14
CA LEU A 111 2.83 -33.12 -33.94
C LEU A 111 3.25 -34.50 -33.45
N LYS A 112 4.14 -34.51 -32.45
CA LYS A 112 4.48 -35.74 -31.75
C LYS A 112 3.24 -36.22 -31.03
N GLU A 113 2.61 -37.27 -31.55
CA GLU A 113 1.52 -37.95 -30.85
C GLU A 113 2.03 -38.38 -29.48
N SER A 114 1.45 -37.77 -28.44
CA SER A 114 1.81 -38.14 -27.08
C SER A 114 1.22 -39.52 -26.81
N TYR A 115 2.04 -40.56 -26.95
CA TYR A 115 1.75 -41.86 -26.35
C TYR A 115 1.78 -41.68 -24.84
N ARG A 116 0.69 -41.14 -24.27
CA ARG A 116 0.49 -41.11 -22.83
C ARG A 116 0.27 -42.55 -22.40
N GLN A 117 1.36 -43.25 -22.10
CA GLN A 117 1.27 -44.32 -21.11
C GLN A 117 0.73 -43.63 -19.85
N SER A 118 -0.55 -43.81 -19.55
CA SER A 118 -1.12 -43.24 -18.34
C SER A 118 -0.35 -43.86 -17.17
N PRO A 119 0.48 -43.09 -16.44
CA PRO A 119 1.10 -43.65 -15.25
C PRO A 119 -0.03 -44.05 -14.30
N ASN A 120 0.05 -45.26 -13.74
CA ASN A 120 -1.01 -45.84 -12.88
C ASN A 120 -1.32 -44.99 -11.63
N ALA A 121 -0.52 -43.96 -11.33
CA ALA A 121 -0.79 -42.98 -10.28
C ALA A 121 -0.07 -41.65 -10.53
N SER A 122 -0.74 -40.55 -10.16
CA SER A 122 -0.12 -39.21 -10.15
C SER A 122 0.94 -39.10 -9.05
N LEU A 123 1.89 -38.18 -9.20
CA LEU A 123 2.86 -37.85 -8.14
C LEU A 123 2.16 -37.40 -6.84
N LEU A 124 0.97 -36.80 -6.96
CA LEU A 124 0.15 -36.40 -5.82
C LEU A 124 -0.39 -37.62 -5.08
N THR A 125 -0.91 -38.63 -5.80
CA THR A 125 -1.40 -39.87 -5.22
C THR A 125 -0.31 -40.58 -4.41
N LYS A 126 0.91 -40.66 -4.95
CA LYS A 126 2.08 -41.22 -4.25
C LYS A 126 2.42 -40.46 -2.96
N ARG A 127 2.27 -39.13 -2.98
CA ARG A 127 2.51 -38.31 -1.79
C ARG A 127 1.42 -38.50 -0.74
N ILE A 128 0.15 -38.59 -1.13
CA ILE A 128 -0.95 -38.85 -0.20
C ILE A 128 -0.76 -40.21 0.47
N SER A 129 -0.42 -41.27 -0.28
CA SER A 129 -0.19 -42.60 0.29
C SER A 129 1.01 -42.67 1.23
N SER A 130 1.98 -41.75 1.11
CA SER A 130 3.15 -41.69 1.98
C SER A 130 2.92 -40.99 3.32
N ILE A 131 1.78 -40.31 3.48
CA ILE A 131 1.44 -39.59 4.71
C ILE A 131 0.81 -40.58 5.70
N PRO A 132 1.33 -40.72 6.94
CA PRO A 132 0.68 -41.54 7.95
C PRO A 132 -0.69 -40.95 8.31
N GLU A 133 -1.69 -41.82 8.52
CA GLU A 133 -3.02 -41.40 8.95
C GLU A 133 -2.91 -40.58 10.25
N ARG A 134 -3.29 -39.30 10.19
CA ARG A 134 -3.32 -38.44 11.38
C ARG A 134 -4.60 -38.75 12.16
N PRO A 135 -4.54 -38.89 13.50
CA PRO A 135 -5.73 -39.04 14.30
C PRO A 135 -6.67 -37.84 14.05
N HIS A 136 -7.94 -38.13 13.78
CA HIS A 136 -8.93 -37.10 13.48
C HIS A 136 -9.18 -36.26 14.72
N ASN A 137 -8.59 -35.07 14.72
CA ASN A 137 -8.74 -34.12 15.81
C ASN A 137 -10.09 -33.42 15.70
N LEU A 138 -10.91 -33.51 16.75
CA LEU A 138 -12.24 -32.89 16.81
C LEU A 138 -12.18 -31.37 16.64
N PHE A 139 -11.05 -30.74 17.00
CA PHE A 139 -10.86 -29.29 16.87
C PHE A 139 -10.38 -28.85 15.47
N THR A 140 -10.24 -29.78 14.51
CA THR A 140 -9.81 -29.45 13.13
C THR A 140 -10.74 -28.43 12.46
N LEU A 141 -12.03 -28.41 12.84
CA LEU A 141 -13.01 -27.45 12.33
C LEU A 141 -12.60 -26.00 12.58
N TYR A 142 -11.89 -25.74 13.68
CA TYR A 142 -11.46 -24.40 14.07
C TYR A 142 -10.17 -23.95 13.37
N ALA A 143 -9.47 -24.84 12.64
CA ALA A 143 -8.26 -24.49 11.90
C ALA A 143 -8.52 -23.47 10.78
N ASN A 144 -9.76 -23.40 10.27
CA ASN A 144 -10.15 -22.46 9.22
C ASN A 144 -10.08 -20.99 9.66
N PHE A 145 -10.13 -20.73 10.96
CA PHE A 145 -10.08 -19.37 11.51
C PHE A 145 -8.64 -18.88 11.76
N ASP A 146 -7.63 -19.70 11.44
CA ASP A 146 -6.22 -19.32 11.49
C ASP A 146 -5.88 -18.36 10.34
N ALA A 147 -5.53 -17.12 10.67
CA ALA A 147 -5.20 -16.08 9.71
C ALA A 147 -3.68 -15.97 9.42
N THR A 148 -2.85 -16.92 9.88
CA THR A 148 -1.39 -16.90 9.67
C THR A 148 -0.96 -16.80 8.21
N THR A 149 -1.72 -17.40 7.29
CA THR A 149 -1.43 -17.38 5.83
C THR A 149 -2.11 -16.21 5.11
N SER A 150 -2.80 -15.31 5.83
CA SER A 150 -3.44 -14.13 5.24
C SER A 150 -2.41 -13.07 4.89
N SER A 151 -1.61 -13.32 3.85
CA SER A 151 -0.66 -12.36 3.30
C SER A 151 -1.40 -11.39 2.37
N SER A 152 -1.37 -10.10 2.73
CA SER A 152 -1.82 -8.91 1.98
C SER A 152 -3.33 -8.57 2.03
N GLY A 153 -3.69 -7.64 2.93
CA GLY A 153 -4.92 -6.84 2.83
C GLY A 153 -5.82 -6.85 4.06
N ASN A 154 -5.96 -7.98 4.74
CA ASN A 154 -6.89 -8.10 5.86
C ASN A 154 -6.25 -7.67 7.19
N LYS A 155 -6.97 -6.87 7.97
CA LYS A 155 -6.60 -6.55 9.36
C LYS A 155 -6.56 -7.86 10.14
N THR A 156 -5.44 -8.15 10.82
CA THR A 156 -5.28 -9.34 11.66
C THR A 156 -5.00 -8.93 13.10
N VAL A 157 -5.51 -9.70 14.06
CA VAL A 157 -5.27 -9.49 15.50
C VAL A 157 -4.37 -10.61 15.99
N LYS A 158 -3.28 -10.24 16.68
CA LYS A 158 -2.38 -11.20 17.32
C LYS A 158 -2.76 -11.35 18.78
N VAL A 159 -3.07 -12.59 19.19
CA VAL A 159 -3.43 -12.92 20.57
C VAL A 159 -2.40 -13.90 21.12
N THR A 160 -1.73 -13.51 22.20
CA THR A 160 -0.82 -14.39 22.91
C THR A 160 -1.58 -15.08 24.04
N VAL A 161 -1.61 -16.42 24.03
CA VAL A 161 -2.37 -17.19 25.01
C VAL A 161 -1.41 -17.87 25.99
N PHE A 162 -1.72 -17.73 27.27
CA PHE A 162 -1.01 -18.36 28.37
C PHE A 162 -1.92 -19.41 29.00
N ILE A 163 -1.42 -20.63 29.15
CA ILE A 163 -2.14 -21.70 29.83
C ILE A 163 -1.65 -21.74 31.27
N PRO A 164 -2.53 -21.54 32.27
CA PRO A 164 -2.13 -21.40 33.67
C PRO A 164 -1.70 -22.72 34.33
N GLN A 165 -1.72 -23.84 33.60
CA GLN A 165 -1.57 -25.17 34.17
C GLN A 165 -0.45 -25.97 33.50
N SER A 166 0.75 -25.80 34.05
CA SER A 166 1.77 -26.84 34.20
C SER A 166 2.89 -26.22 35.04
N ASP A 167 3.47 -26.98 35.97
CA ASP A 167 4.56 -26.54 36.88
C ASP A 167 5.83 -26.03 36.18
N ASN A 168 5.87 -26.02 34.84
CA ASN A 168 6.78 -25.24 34.02
C ASN A 168 5.97 -24.26 33.16
N PRO A 169 6.36 -22.98 33.04
CA PRO A 169 5.74 -22.06 32.10
C PRO A 169 5.99 -22.57 30.68
N GLN A 170 5.03 -23.33 30.13
CA GLN A 170 5.07 -23.72 28.73
C GLN A 170 5.10 -22.45 27.88
N LEU A 171 5.89 -22.47 26.81
CA LEU A 171 6.04 -21.33 25.92
C LEU A 171 4.64 -20.86 25.45
N PRO A 172 4.32 -19.56 25.59
CA PRO A 172 3.06 -19.02 25.09
C PRO A 172 3.01 -19.21 23.58
N PHE A 173 1.87 -19.65 23.05
CA PHE A 173 1.66 -19.66 21.61
C PHE A 173 0.94 -18.38 21.20
N THR A 174 1.34 -17.88 20.03
CA THR A 174 0.75 -16.68 19.43
C THR A 174 -0.23 -17.13 18.35
N LEU A 175 -1.46 -16.67 18.46
CA LEU A 175 -2.50 -16.87 17.47
C LEU A 175 -2.64 -15.62 16.62
N VAL A 176 -2.85 -15.81 15.32
CA VAL A 176 -3.21 -14.74 14.39
C VAL A 176 -4.63 -15.01 13.93
N ILE A 177 -5.56 -14.13 14.28
CA ILE A 177 -6.99 -14.28 14.02
C ILE A 177 -7.54 -13.12 13.19
N LEU A 178 -8.67 -13.36 12.55
CA LEU A 178 -9.46 -12.30 11.92
C LEU A 178 -10.29 -11.53 12.98
N PRO A 179 -10.53 -10.23 12.79
CA PRO A 179 -11.26 -9.39 13.74
C PRO A 179 -12.75 -9.76 13.86
N SER A 180 -13.31 -10.51 12.92
CA SER A 180 -14.72 -10.93 12.93
C SER A 180 -14.97 -12.25 13.67
N THR A 181 -13.93 -12.88 14.23
CA THR A 181 -14.04 -14.20 14.88
C THR A 181 -14.70 -14.13 16.24
N LYS A 182 -15.51 -15.14 16.56
CA LYS A 182 -16.18 -15.25 17.86
C LYS A 182 -15.23 -15.83 18.91
N ILE A 183 -15.44 -15.49 20.18
CA ILE A 183 -14.64 -16.01 21.30
C ILE A 183 -14.65 -17.55 21.34
N HIS A 184 -15.79 -18.17 21.05
CA HIS A 184 -15.91 -19.63 20.95
C HIS A 184 -14.96 -20.23 19.89
N GLU A 185 -14.83 -19.58 18.74
CA GLU A 185 -13.93 -20.02 17.65
C GLU A 185 -12.46 -19.85 18.06
N ILE A 186 -12.15 -18.78 18.80
CA ILE A 186 -10.80 -18.53 19.34
C ILE A 186 -10.41 -19.64 20.34
N ILE A 187 -11.32 -20.03 21.23
CA ILE A 187 -11.08 -21.14 22.18
C ILE A 187 -10.90 -22.46 21.42
N GLY A 188 -11.72 -22.73 20.41
CA GLY A 188 -11.54 -23.90 19.55
C GLY A 188 -10.19 -23.93 18.83
N LEU A 189 -9.71 -22.77 18.35
CA LEU A 189 -8.39 -22.63 17.70
C LEU A 189 -7.24 -22.84 18.69
N VAL A 190 -7.37 -22.34 19.92
CA VAL A 190 -6.45 -22.62 21.03
C VAL A 190 -6.34 -24.12 21.26
N CYS A 191 -7.48 -24.81 21.40
CA CYS A 191 -7.53 -26.25 21.60
C CYS A 191 -6.89 -27.02 20.43
N TYR A 192 -7.13 -26.57 19.19
CA TYR A 192 -6.51 -27.14 18.00
C TYR A 192 -4.98 -27.01 18.03
N LYS A 193 -4.43 -25.81 18.28
CA LYS A 193 -2.97 -25.62 18.34
C LYS A 193 -2.33 -26.41 19.48
N TYR A 194 -2.98 -26.44 20.65
CA TYR A 194 -2.53 -27.21 21.79
C TYR A 194 -2.41 -28.71 21.48
N SER A 195 -3.39 -29.27 20.77
CA SER A 195 -3.37 -30.68 20.37
C SER A 195 -2.35 -31.00 19.25
N GLN A 196 -2.04 -30.06 18.36
CA GLN A 196 -0.96 -30.23 17.37
C GLN A 196 0.41 -30.31 18.06
N GLU A 197 0.58 -29.58 19.15
CA GLU A 197 1.81 -29.58 19.96
C GLU A 197 1.87 -30.73 20.98
N ASN A 198 0.83 -31.58 21.06
CA ASN A 198 0.72 -32.74 21.95
C ASN A 198 1.08 -32.43 23.42
N ARG A 199 0.61 -31.28 23.93
CA ARG A 199 0.85 -30.84 25.31
C ARG A 199 -0.01 -31.63 26.31
N ASN A 200 0.50 -31.74 27.54
CA ASN A 200 -0.21 -32.32 28.68
C ASN A 200 -0.71 -31.19 29.61
N PRO A 201 -1.89 -31.31 30.26
CA PRO A 201 -2.84 -32.43 30.25
C PRO A 201 -3.74 -32.50 29.00
N PRO A 202 -4.26 -33.70 28.64
CA PRO A 202 -5.14 -33.86 27.49
C PRO A 202 -6.42 -33.01 27.62
N LEU A 203 -6.81 -32.38 26.52
CA LEU A 203 -8.02 -31.58 26.48
C LEU A 203 -9.29 -32.47 26.54
N LYS A 204 -10.32 -31.96 27.20
CA LYS A 204 -11.68 -32.49 27.17
C LYS A 204 -12.28 -32.28 25.77
N GLN A 205 -13.17 -33.18 25.37
CA GLN A 205 -13.72 -33.22 24.00
C GLN A 205 -14.62 -32.01 23.63
N ARG A 206 -15.06 -31.19 24.58
CA ARG A 206 -15.95 -30.04 24.33
C ARG A 206 -15.26 -28.70 24.57
N VAL A 207 -15.47 -27.77 23.65
CA VAL A 207 -15.01 -26.37 23.74
C VAL A 207 -15.68 -25.65 24.91
N ASP A 208 -16.93 -26.00 25.23
CA ASP A 208 -17.75 -25.32 26.25
C ASP A 208 -17.21 -25.44 27.68
N SER A 209 -16.28 -26.37 27.93
CA SER A 209 -15.64 -26.51 29.25
C SER A 209 -14.51 -25.51 29.49
N TYR A 210 -14.16 -24.72 28.48
CA TYR A 210 -13.03 -23.80 28.52
C TYR A 210 -13.52 -22.34 28.49
N GLY A 211 -12.93 -21.53 29.35
CA GLY A 211 -13.10 -20.09 29.38
C GLY A 211 -11.80 -19.38 29.04
N LEU A 212 -11.90 -18.27 28.31
CA LEU A 212 -10.78 -17.38 28.08
C LEU A 212 -10.88 -16.21 29.05
N PHE A 213 -9.85 -16.03 29.87
CA PHE A 213 -9.74 -14.91 30.80
C PHE A 213 -8.78 -13.87 30.22
N TRP A 214 -9.20 -12.60 30.21
CA TRP A 214 -8.30 -11.52 29.86
C TRP A 214 -7.44 -11.17 31.09
N GLY A 215 -6.14 -11.01 30.87
CA GLY A 215 -5.20 -10.57 31.89
C GLY A 215 -4.19 -9.61 31.27
N ILE A 216 -3.81 -8.58 32.02
CA ILE A 216 -2.76 -7.66 31.63
C ILE A 216 -1.44 -8.26 32.12
N VAL A 217 -0.62 -8.77 31.20
CA VAL A 217 0.73 -9.23 31.54
C VAL A 217 1.67 -8.04 31.52
N HIS A 218 1.99 -7.50 32.70
CA HIS A 218 3.05 -6.51 32.83
C HIS A 218 4.41 -7.19 32.74
N TYR A 219 5.12 -7.00 31.63
CA TYR A 219 6.52 -7.40 31.52
C TYR A 219 7.37 -6.45 32.37
N PHE A 220 7.67 -6.84 33.62
CA PHE A 220 8.77 -6.22 34.36
C PHE A 220 10.08 -6.67 33.71
N LYS A 221 10.59 -5.83 32.81
CA LYS A 221 11.94 -5.96 32.26
C LYS A 221 12.90 -5.62 33.39
N LEU A 222 13.37 -6.63 34.13
CA LEU A 222 14.50 -6.49 35.03
C LEU A 222 15.69 -6.04 34.18
N GLN A 223 16.03 -4.75 34.27
CA GLN A 223 17.33 -4.26 33.84
C GLN A 223 18.36 -4.83 34.81
N THR A 224 19.08 -5.86 34.35
CA THR A 224 20.41 -6.19 34.85
C THR A 224 21.42 -5.20 34.30
#